data_AF-A0A958UDV7-F1
#
_entry.id   AF-A0A958UDV7-F1
#
_cell.length_a   1.000
_cell.length_b   1.000
_cell.length_c   1.000
_cell.angle_alpha   90.00
_cell.angle_beta   90.00
_cell.angle_gamma   90.00
#
_symmetry.space_group_name_H-M   'P 1'
#
loop_
_entity.id
_entity.type
_entity.pdbx_description
1 polymer ?
#
loop_
_entity_poly.entity_id
_entity_poly.type
_entity_poly.pdbx_seq_one_letter_code
_entity_poly.pdbx_strand_id
1 'polypeptide(L)'
;MVPGIDEAITDVTLAKKIAKEIGFPILIKASAGGGGKGMRIVEKEKDLESQMNRAISEATSAFGDGSVFIEKYVTSPRHIEIQVMADNHGNVLHFFERECSVQRRHQKVVEEAPSSVLIPELRAEMGDAAVKVAKSCDYLGAGTVEFLLDADHNFYFLEMNTRLQVEHPVTELITGVDLVELQIRIARGEELPIKQSDLSICGHALELRVYAEDPLNDFLPSVGHLDVYKLPVGQGIRVDNGFEEGMDIPIYYDPMLSKLITYGKDRNEAIQTMLDAIDNYIVKGVQTTLPFGRFVFNHEAFRSGNFDTHFVKNYYAPEMLKEATEKEANIAALLALKQYIKDKKLVRLPIQ
;
A
#
# COMPACT_ATOMS: atom_id res chain seq x y z
N MET A 1 -11.17 12.43 14.69
CA MET A 1 -11.27 11.05 15.23
C MET A 1 -12.49 10.38 14.62
N VAL A 2 -12.43 9.08 14.36
CA VAL A 2 -13.63 8.30 13.98
C VAL A 2 -14.65 8.41 15.13
N PRO A 3 -15.96 8.60 14.88
CA PRO A 3 -16.96 8.59 15.95
C PRO A 3 -16.88 7.28 16.74
N GLY A 4 -16.62 7.38 18.05
CA GLY A 4 -16.29 6.25 18.91
C GLY A 4 -16.22 6.66 20.37
N ILE A 5 -15.78 5.74 21.21
CA ILE A 5 -15.45 6.02 22.61
C ILE A 5 -13.93 5.94 22.82
N ASP A 6 -13.41 6.86 23.61
CA ASP A 6 -11.99 6.88 23.99
C ASP A 6 -11.69 5.99 25.21
N GLU A 7 -12.70 5.27 25.71
CA GLU A 7 -12.61 4.39 26.88
C GLU A 7 -12.67 2.92 26.47
N ALA A 8 -11.76 2.12 27.03
CA ALA A 8 -11.75 0.69 26.77
C ALA A 8 -12.90 0.03 27.55
N ILE A 9 -13.71 -0.77 26.86
CA ILE A 9 -14.90 -1.40 27.44
C ILE A 9 -14.79 -2.92 27.47
N THR A 10 -15.41 -3.53 28.47
CA THR A 10 -15.59 -4.98 28.58
C THR A 10 -17.07 -5.37 28.75
N ASP A 11 -17.95 -4.40 29.03
CA ASP A 11 -19.39 -4.61 29.21
C ASP A 11 -20.16 -4.55 27.89
N VAL A 12 -20.80 -5.66 27.53
CA VAL A 12 -21.66 -5.82 26.35
C VAL A 12 -22.88 -4.89 26.39
N THR A 13 -23.40 -4.56 27.57
CA THR A 13 -24.57 -3.69 27.73
C THR A 13 -24.23 -2.25 27.34
N LEU A 14 -23.09 -1.76 27.85
CA LEU A 14 -22.55 -0.46 27.47
C LEU A 14 -22.22 -0.42 25.98
N ALA A 15 -21.60 -1.47 25.43
CA ALA A 15 -21.33 -1.61 24.00
C ALA A 15 -22.59 -1.49 23.13
N LYS A 16 -23.71 -2.13 23.53
CA LYS A 16 -24.99 -2.04 22.81
C LYS A 16 -25.54 -0.63 22.76
N LYS A 17 -25.41 0.14 23.84
CA LYS A 17 -25.87 1.54 23.89
C LYS A 17 -25.04 2.41 22.94
N ILE A 18 -23.72 2.27 23.02
CA ILE A 18 -22.76 3.02 22.21
C ILE A 18 -22.92 2.70 20.73
N ALA A 19 -23.06 1.42 20.38
CA ALA A 19 -23.27 0.99 18.99
C ALA A 19 -24.55 1.58 18.37
N LYS A 20 -25.60 1.82 19.17
CA LYS A 20 -26.81 2.50 18.71
C LYS A 20 -26.61 3.99 18.48
N GLU A 21 -25.83 4.65 19.32
CA GLU A 21 -25.51 6.08 19.19
C GLU A 21 -24.60 6.33 17.97
N ILE A 22 -23.59 5.49 17.75
CA ILE A 22 -22.68 5.55 16.59
C ILE A 22 -23.39 5.10 15.29
N GLY A 23 -24.29 4.13 15.41
CA GLY A 23 -24.97 3.47 14.29
C GLY A 23 -24.10 2.44 13.57
N PHE A 24 -24.72 1.34 13.14
CA PHE A 24 -24.04 0.27 12.40
C PHE A 24 -23.71 0.67 10.94
N PRO A 25 -22.71 0.02 10.29
CA PRO A 25 -21.76 -0.94 10.88
C PRO A 25 -20.77 -0.26 11.84
N ILE A 26 -20.30 -1.02 12.82
CA ILE A 26 -19.26 -0.59 13.79
C ILE A 26 -18.06 -1.53 13.74
N LEU A 27 -16.91 -1.03 14.17
CA LEU A 27 -15.66 -1.78 14.29
C LEU A 27 -15.30 -1.93 15.77
N ILE A 28 -15.09 -3.16 16.19
CA ILE A 28 -14.51 -3.49 17.50
C ILE A 28 -13.01 -3.66 17.30
N LYS A 29 -12.18 -2.94 18.05
CA LYS A 29 -10.70 -3.06 18.02
C LYS A 29 -10.16 -3.41 19.40
N ALA A 30 -9.13 -4.25 19.46
CA ALA A 30 -8.39 -4.48 20.70
C ALA A 30 -7.59 -3.22 21.09
N SER A 31 -7.59 -2.86 22.37
CA SER A 31 -6.89 -1.67 22.87
C SER A 31 -5.36 -1.77 22.75
N ALA A 32 -4.82 -2.94 23.04
CA ALA A 32 -3.38 -3.22 23.01
C ALA A 32 -2.89 -3.82 21.67
N GLY A 33 -3.74 -3.88 20.64
CA GLY A 33 -3.46 -4.60 19.39
C GLY A 33 -2.90 -3.72 18.28
N GLY A 34 -2.03 -4.29 17.43
CA GLY A 34 -1.52 -3.69 16.20
C GLY A 34 -1.50 -4.69 15.03
N GLY A 35 -1.51 -4.20 13.79
CA GLY A 35 -1.34 -5.03 12.59
C GLY A 35 -2.52 -5.94 12.23
N GLY A 36 -3.76 -5.50 12.48
CA GLY A 36 -4.96 -6.19 11.98
C GLY A 36 -5.60 -7.21 12.93
N LYS A 37 -4.91 -7.63 14.00
CA LYS A 37 -5.36 -8.69 14.92
C LYS A 37 -6.33 -8.14 15.97
N GLY A 38 -7.40 -8.87 16.28
CA GLY A 38 -8.42 -8.44 17.24
C GLY A 38 -9.39 -7.36 16.74
N MET A 39 -9.49 -7.14 15.43
CA MET A 39 -10.48 -6.24 14.82
C MET A 39 -11.68 -7.02 14.27
N ARG A 40 -12.91 -6.57 14.57
CA ARG A 40 -14.14 -7.22 14.09
C ARG A 40 -15.20 -6.21 13.67
N ILE A 41 -15.70 -6.39 12.44
CA ILE A 41 -16.80 -5.60 11.90
C ILE A 41 -18.11 -6.21 12.40
N VAL A 42 -18.99 -5.36 12.93
CA VAL A 42 -20.35 -5.72 13.32
C VAL A 42 -21.30 -4.95 12.44
N GLU A 43 -22.04 -5.65 11.57
CA GLU A 43 -22.99 -5.02 10.66
C GLU A 43 -24.37 -4.78 11.30
N LYS A 44 -24.74 -5.58 12.30
CA LYS A 44 -26.08 -5.58 12.89
C LYS A 44 -26.00 -5.81 14.40
N GLU A 45 -26.93 -5.19 15.14
CA GLU A 45 -27.00 -5.28 16.60
C GLU A 45 -27.02 -6.71 17.14
N LYS A 46 -27.72 -7.62 16.45
CA LYS A 46 -27.81 -9.04 16.84
C LYS A 46 -26.46 -9.76 16.93
N ASP A 47 -25.46 -9.29 16.17
CA ASP A 47 -24.16 -9.95 16.06
C ASP A 47 -23.14 -9.37 17.07
N LEU A 48 -23.44 -8.20 17.66
CA LEU A 48 -22.54 -7.43 18.52
C LEU A 48 -21.98 -8.24 19.70
N GLU A 49 -22.84 -8.88 20.47
CA GLU A 49 -22.45 -9.63 21.66
C GLU A 49 -21.52 -10.80 21.32
N SER A 50 -21.82 -11.51 20.23
CA SER A 50 -20.99 -12.62 19.76
C SER A 50 -19.62 -12.14 19.27
N GLN A 51 -19.54 -11.03 18.55
CA GLN A 51 -18.29 -10.50 18.00
C GLN A 51 -17.44 -9.85 19.10
N MET A 52 -18.05 -9.17 20.06
CA MET A 52 -17.35 -8.57 21.19
C MET A 52 -16.67 -9.64 22.06
N ASN A 53 -17.38 -10.70 22.43
CA ASN A 53 -16.79 -11.81 23.20
C ASN A 53 -15.61 -12.46 22.47
N ARG A 54 -15.69 -12.58 21.14
CA ARG A 54 -14.59 -13.09 20.32
C ARG A 54 -13.41 -12.14 20.29
N ALA A 55 -13.66 -10.84 20.12
CA ALA A 55 -12.60 -9.81 20.11
C ALA A 55 -11.87 -9.76 21.47
N ILE A 56 -12.60 -9.78 22.58
CA ILE A 56 -12.05 -9.83 23.95
C ILE A 56 -11.18 -11.07 24.14
N SER A 57 -11.67 -12.25 23.75
CA SER A 57 -10.94 -13.52 23.89
C SER A 57 -9.66 -13.54 23.05
N GLU A 58 -9.73 -13.04 21.82
CA GLU A 58 -8.59 -12.93 20.90
C GLU A 58 -7.55 -11.93 21.44
N ALA A 59 -7.99 -10.77 21.91
CA ALA A 59 -7.13 -9.75 22.52
C ALA A 59 -6.44 -10.27 23.79
N THR A 60 -7.18 -10.94 24.67
CA THR A 60 -6.63 -11.56 25.89
C THR A 60 -5.59 -12.61 25.54
N SER A 61 -5.86 -13.44 24.55
CA SER A 61 -4.94 -14.53 24.14
C SER A 61 -3.68 -14.00 23.46
N ALA A 62 -3.78 -12.93 22.68
CA ALA A 62 -2.67 -12.38 21.91
C ALA A 62 -1.84 -11.36 22.70
N PHE A 63 -2.47 -10.56 23.56
CA PHE A 63 -1.86 -9.38 24.20
C PHE A 63 -1.97 -9.38 25.73
N GLY A 64 -2.68 -10.35 26.33
CA GLY A 64 -2.89 -10.42 27.78
C GLY A 64 -3.90 -9.41 28.33
N ASP A 65 -4.44 -8.54 27.48
CA ASP A 65 -5.48 -7.56 27.81
C ASP A 65 -6.69 -7.75 26.88
N GLY A 66 -7.86 -7.97 27.48
CA GLY A 66 -9.12 -8.18 26.77
C GLY A 66 -9.89 -6.90 26.47
N SER A 67 -9.34 -5.74 26.80
CA SER A 67 -10.03 -4.46 26.63
C SER A 67 -10.19 -4.10 25.15
N VAL A 68 -11.38 -3.62 24.77
CA VAL A 68 -11.73 -3.28 23.37
C VAL A 68 -12.33 -1.88 23.24
N PHE A 69 -12.17 -1.25 22.08
CA PHE A 69 -12.82 -0.01 21.68
C PHE A 69 -13.91 -0.27 20.64
N ILE A 70 -14.92 0.60 20.59
CA ILE A 70 -15.94 0.62 19.55
C ILE A 70 -15.86 1.94 18.81
N GLU A 71 -15.72 1.84 17.49
CA GLU A 71 -15.70 2.98 16.57
C GLU A 71 -16.70 2.74 15.43
N LYS A 72 -17.09 3.83 14.76
CA LYS A 72 -17.82 3.74 13.49
C LYS A 72 -16.98 2.96 12.48
N TYR A 73 -17.57 1.96 11.84
CA TYR A 73 -16.93 1.36 10.69
C TYR A 73 -17.18 2.25 9.49
N VAL A 74 -16.12 2.89 9.00
CA VAL A 74 -16.16 3.60 7.72
C VAL A 74 -16.22 2.53 6.63
N THR A 75 -17.33 2.46 5.90
CA THR A 75 -17.50 1.51 4.80
C THR A 75 -16.81 2.04 3.55
N SER A 76 -16.05 1.19 2.86
CA SER A 76 -15.32 1.56 1.63
C SER A 76 -14.41 2.79 1.76
N PRO A 77 -13.57 2.90 2.81
CA PRO A 77 -12.68 4.04 2.93
C PRO A 77 -11.54 3.93 1.92
N ARG A 78 -11.05 5.08 1.49
CA ARG A 78 -9.68 5.20 1.01
C ARG A 78 -8.74 5.31 2.19
N HIS A 79 -7.54 4.76 2.03
CA HIS A 79 -6.48 4.89 3.00
C HIS A 79 -5.55 5.99 2.52
N ILE A 80 -5.59 7.13 3.18
CA ILE A 80 -4.79 8.32 2.85
C ILE A 80 -3.88 8.61 4.03
N GLU A 81 -2.62 8.85 3.77
CA GLU A 81 -1.65 9.10 4.83
C GLU A 81 -0.78 10.30 4.52
N ILE A 82 -0.36 11.02 5.55
CA ILE A 82 0.42 12.25 5.42
C ILE A 82 1.80 12.04 6.02
N GLN A 83 2.83 12.23 5.20
CA GLN A 83 4.21 12.21 5.66
C GLN A 83 4.48 13.45 6.52
N VAL A 84 5.08 13.27 7.69
CA VAL A 84 5.56 14.38 8.54
C VAL A 84 7.05 14.22 8.87
N MET A 85 7.71 15.35 9.08
CA MET A 85 9.08 15.43 9.61
C MET A 85 9.14 16.52 10.68
N ALA A 86 9.71 16.20 11.83
CA ALA A 86 9.88 17.14 12.94
C ALA A 86 11.34 17.19 13.40
N ASP A 87 11.85 18.38 13.72
CA ASP A 87 13.21 18.57 14.25
C ASP A 87 13.24 18.92 15.75
N ASN A 88 14.46 19.04 16.28
CA ASN A 88 14.70 19.41 17.68
C ASN A 88 14.51 20.92 17.96
N HIS A 89 14.12 21.71 16.96
CA HIS A 89 14.00 23.17 17.03
C HIS A 89 12.53 23.62 16.99
N GLY A 90 11.59 22.67 17.03
CA GLY A 90 10.15 22.92 17.04
C GLY A 90 9.53 23.07 15.64
N ASN A 91 10.29 22.81 14.58
CA ASN A 91 9.76 22.80 13.23
C ASN A 91 9.11 21.44 12.95
N VAL A 92 7.89 21.46 12.40
CA VAL A 92 7.15 20.27 11.97
C VAL A 92 6.53 20.57 10.62
N LEU A 93 6.89 19.78 9.61
CA LEU A 93 6.45 19.93 8.22
C LEU A 93 5.72 18.67 7.75
N HIS A 94 4.77 18.84 6.83
CA HIS A 94 4.19 17.73 6.08
C HIS A 94 4.72 17.69 4.63
N PHE A 95 4.88 16.50 4.08
CA PHE A 95 5.40 16.26 2.73
C PHE A 95 4.30 15.70 1.82
N PHE A 96 3.12 16.30 1.93
CA PHE A 96 1.88 15.90 1.26
C PHE A 96 1.43 14.48 1.62
N GLU A 97 0.45 13.97 0.89
CA GLU A 97 -0.18 12.68 1.11
C GLU A 97 0.36 11.58 0.20
N ARG A 98 0.08 10.35 0.63
CA ARG A 98 0.08 9.14 -0.19
C ARG A 98 -1.29 8.48 -0.14
N GLU A 99 -1.70 7.88 -1.24
CA GLU A 99 -2.88 7.01 -1.31
C GLU A 99 -2.44 5.56 -1.31
N CYS A 100 -2.88 4.82 -0.29
CA CYS A 100 -2.48 3.44 -0.02
C CYS A 100 -3.68 2.49 -0.01
N SER A 101 -4.73 2.83 -0.78
CA SER A 101 -6.00 2.10 -0.76
C SER A 101 -5.94 0.74 -1.45
N VAL A 102 -4.98 0.46 -2.33
CA VAL A 102 -4.86 -0.86 -2.96
C VAL A 102 -4.19 -1.83 -1.97
N GLN A 103 -5.04 -2.59 -1.27
CA GLN A 103 -4.62 -3.47 -0.17
C GLN A 103 -5.11 -4.91 -0.36
N ARG A 104 -4.32 -5.87 0.13
CA ARG A 104 -4.70 -7.28 0.27
C ARG A 104 -4.59 -7.66 1.74
N ARG A 105 -5.67 -8.19 2.34
CA ARG A 105 -5.69 -8.59 3.76
C ARG A 105 -5.13 -7.51 4.71
N HIS A 106 -5.48 -6.24 4.45
CA HIS A 106 -5.00 -5.06 5.16
C HIS A 106 -3.50 -4.74 5.01
N GLN A 107 -2.81 -5.38 4.05
CA GLN A 107 -1.44 -5.05 3.67
C GLN A 107 -1.47 -4.19 2.40
N LYS A 108 -0.74 -3.08 2.41
CA LYS A 108 -0.57 -2.19 1.26
C LYS A 108 0.23 -2.91 0.17
N VAL A 109 -0.20 -2.79 -1.09
CA VAL A 109 0.42 -3.46 -2.23
C VAL A 109 0.84 -2.48 -3.32
N VAL A 110 0.01 -1.45 -3.54
CA VAL A 110 0.30 -0.34 -4.46
C VAL A 110 -0.01 0.96 -3.74
N GLU A 111 0.91 1.90 -3.87
CA GLU A 111 0.85 3.22 -3.26
C GLU A 111 1.10 4.29 -4.32
N GLU A 112 0.47 5.45 -4.16
CA GLU A 112 0.67 6.56 -5.07
C GLU A 112 0.78 7.91 -4.37
N ALA A 113 1.55 8.83 -4.95
CA ALA A 113 1.67 10.19 -4.49
C ALA A 113 1.67 11.16 -5.68
N PRO A 114 0.90 12.26 -5.66
CA PRO A 114 -0.18 12.52 -4.70
C PRO A 114 -1.37 11.55 -4.85
N SER A 115 -2.35 11.66 -3.96
CA SER A 115 -3.61 10.93 -4.10
C SER A 115 -4.42 11.43 -5.29
N SER A 116 -5.10 10.50 -5.98
CA SER A 116 -5.96 10.80 -7.13
C SER A 116 -7.26 11.53 -6.76
N VAL A 117 -7.68 11.47 -5.48
CA VAL A 117 -8.97 12.02 -5.02
C VAL A 117 -8.84 13.37 -4.32
N LEU A 118 -7.66 13.72 -3.80
CA LEU A 118 -7.50 14.93 -3.00
C LEU A 118 -7.37 16.20 -3.85
N ILE A 119 -8.29 17.14 -3.62
CA ILE A 119 -8.18 18.53 -4.09
C ILE A 119 -7.25 19.36 -3.18
N PRO A 120 -6.72 20.51 -3.64
CA PRO A 120 -5.79 21.34 -2.85
C PRO A 120 -6.28 21.71 -1.45
N GLU A 121 -7.57 22.02 -1.31
CA GLU A 121 -8.18 22.45 -0.05
C GLU A 121 -8.18 21.31 0.98
N LEU A 122 -8.67 20.14 0.59
CA LEU A 122 -8.71 18.96 1.45
C LEU A 122 -7.30 18.46 1.80
N ARG A 123 -6.37 18.54 0.84
CA ARG A 123 -4.95 18.23 1.08
C ARG A 123 -4.33 19.13 2.14
N ALA A 124 -4.59 20.43 2.06
CA ALA A 124 -4.11 21.39 3.07
C ALA A 124 -4.72 21.08 4.46
N GLU A 125 -6.02 20.79 4.51
CA GLU A 125 -6.71 20.44 5.76
C GLU A 125 -6.12 19.17 6.42
N MET A 126 -5.92 18.11 5.63
CA MET A 126 -5.31 16.87 6.11
C MET A 126 -3.83 17.06 6.50
N GLY A 127 -3.08 17.87 5.76
CA GLY A 127 -1.71 18.27 6.09
C GLY A 127 -1.62 18.96 7.45
N ASP A 128 -2.47 19.96 7.67
CA ASP A 128 -2.56 20.68 8.95
C ASP A 128 -2.97 19.76 10.10
N ALA A 129 -3.90 18.83 9.86
CA ALA A 129 -4.32 17.85 10.85
C ALA A 129 -3.14 16.94 11.25
N ALA A 130 -2.36 16.44 10.29
CA ALA A 130 -1.19 15.60 10.55
C ALA A 130 -0.09 16.36 11.34
N VAL A 131 0.17 17.62 10.99
CA VAL A 131 1.12 18.47 11.73
C VAL A 131 0.64 18.68 13.17
N LYS A 132 -0.66 18.90 13.38
CA LYS A 132 -1.24 19.03 14.73
C LYS A 132 -1.07 17.74 15.55
N VAL A 133 -1.29 16.57 14.94
CA VAL A 133 -1.06 15.28 15.59
C VAL A 133 0.40 15.16 16.03
N ALA A 134 1.35 15.39 15.13
CA ALA A 134 2.78 15.31 15.46
C ALA A 134 3.20 16.32 16.55
N LYS A 135 2.68 17.55 16.52
CA LYS A 135 2.93 18.54 17.57
C LYS A 135 2.34 18.16 18.93
N SER A 136 1.20 17.47 18.95
CA SER A 136 0.51 17.10 20.20
C SER A 136 1.27 16.06 21.04
N CYS A 137 2.21 15.34 20.42
CA CYS A 137 3.03 14.32 21.07
C CYS A 137 4.53 14.66 21.08
N ASP A 138 4.89 15.94 20.88
CA ASP A 138 6.28 16.42 20.82
C ASP A 138 7.15 15.56 19.88
N TYR A 139 6.59 15.21 18.71
CA TYR A 139 7.20 14.25 17.79
C TYR A 139 8.56 14.71 17.27
N LEU A 140 9.46 13.74 17.04
CA LEU A 140 10.80 13.96 16.50
C LEU A 140 11.11 12.96 15.38
N GLY A 141 11.71 13.44 14.28
CA GLY A 141 12.09 12.63 13.13
C GLY A 141 10.96 12.44 12.12
N ALA A 142 11.05 11.40 11.30
CA ALA A 142 10.04 11.08 10.29
C ALA A 142 8.91 10.26 10.89
N GLY A 143 7.67 10.60 10.55
CA GLY A 143 6.49 9.85 10.93
C GLY A 143 5.45 9.92 9.82
N THR A 144 4.40 9.14 9.93
CA THR A 144 3.25 9.24 9.02
C THR A 144 1.96 9.16 9.81
N VAL A 145 1.05 10.08 9.52
CA VAL A 145 -0.29 10.10 10.11
C VAL A 145 -1.26 9.52 9.09
N GLU A 146 -1.90 8.41 9.44
CA GLU A 146 -2.82 7.68 8.57
C GLU A 146 -4.27 8.11 8.85
N PHE A 147 -5.06 8.21 7.77
CA PHE A 147 -6.45 8.59 7.78
C PHE A 147 -7.29 7.63 6.92
N LEU A 148 -8.53 7.42 7.35
CA LEU A 148 -9.58 6.88 6.49
C LEU A 148 -10.36 8.04 5.89
N LEU A 149 -10.48 8.06 4.56
CA LEU A 149 -11.30 9.02 3.83
C LEU A 149 -12.55 8.32 3.30
N ASP A 150 -13.74 8.80 3.68
CA ASP A 150 -15.01 8.25 3.22
C ASP A 150 -15.46 8.79 1.85
N ALA A 151 -16.60 8.30 1.35
CA ALA A 151 -17.15 8.70 0.05
C ALA A 151 -17.65 10.16 0.01
N ASP A 152 -17.94 10.76 1.16
CA ASP A 152 -18.37 12.15 1.31
C ASP A 152 -17.16 13.10 1.51
N HIS A 153 -15.93 12.56 1.43
CA HIS A 153 -14.65 13.23 1.68
C HIS A 153 -14.43 13.70 3.12
N ASN A 154 -15.13 13.10 4.10
CA ASN A 154 -14.75 13.25 5.50
C ASN A 154 -13.56 12.35 5.78
N PHE A 155 -12.55 12.88 6.48
CA PHE A 155 -11.38 12.11 6.88
C PHE A 155 -11.35 11.89 8.39
N TYR A 156 -10.85 10.73 8.79
CA TYR A 156 -10.78 10.31 10.17
C TYR A 156 -9.40 9.76 10.48
N PHE A 157 -8.75 10.30 11.51
CA PHE A 157 -7.49 9.76 12.03
C PHE A 157 -7.62 8.26 12.32
N LEU A 158 -6.65 7.49 11.86
CA LEU A 158 -6.56 6.05 12.06
C LEU A 158 -5.44 5.70 13.03
N GLU A 159 -4.20 6.03 12.66
CA GLU A 159 -3.01 5.79 13.48
C GLU A 159 -1.87 6.73 13.09
N MET A 160 -0.80 6.75 13.89
CA MET A 160 0.45 7.38 13.52
C MET A 160 1.58 6.35 13.55
N ASN A 161 2.20 6.12 12.39
CA ASN A 161 3.40 5.32 12.28
C ASN A 161 4.62 6.17 12.67
N THR A 162 5.23 5.84 13.81
CA THR A 162 6.33 6.61 14.41
C THR A 162 7.71 6.26 13.82
N ARG A 163 7.75 6.08 12.51
CA ARG A 163 8.92 5.68 11.72
C ARG A 163 8.73 6.04 10.25
N LEU A 164 9.81 5.94 9.47
CA LEU A 164 9.71 5.95 8.01
C LEU A 164 8.94 4.70 7.53
N GLN A 165 8.16 4.87 6.47
CA GLN A 165 7.37 3.80 5.86
C GLN A 165 8.04 3.26 4.58
N VAL A 166 7.56 2.11 4.11
CA VAL A 166 8.12 1.41 2.94
C VAL A 166 7.97 2.30 1.69
N GLU A 167 6.80 2.91 1.58
CA GLU A 167 6.27 3.77 0.53
C GLU A 167 6.77 5.22 0.57
N HIS A 168 7.77 5.57 1.39
CA HIS A 168 8.37 6.90 1.36
C HIS A 168 8.93 7.35 -0.01
N PRO A 169 9.44 6.48 -0.91
CA PRO A 169 10.02 6.93 -2.17
C PRO A 169 9.06 7.69 -3.08
N VAL A 170 7.75 7.39 -3.05
CA VAL A 170 6.79 8.15 -3.88
C VAL A 170 6.70 9.60 -3.41
N THR A 171 6.82 9.85 -2.10
CA THR A 171 6.91 11.21 -1.55
C THR A 171 8.22 11.88 -1.94
N GLU A 172 9.35 11.18 -1.86
CA GLU A 172 10.65 11.73 -2.26
C GLU A 172 10.65 12.17 -3.72
N LEU A 173 10.06 11.37 -4.62
CA LEU A 173 10.04 11.67 -6.05
C LEU A 173 9.18 12.89 -6.39
N ILE A 174 8.03 13.08 -5.74
CA ILE A 174 7.17 14.24 -6.03
C ILE A 174 7.64 15.54 -5.36
N THR A 175 8.42 15.43 -4.27
CA THR A 175 8.92 16.60 -3.52
C THR A 175 10.35 16.97 -3.87
N GLY A 176 11.14 16.02 -4.38
CA GLY A 176 12.58 16.17 -4.58
C GLY A 176 13.39 16.16 -3.28
N VAL A 177 12.80 15.70 -2.17
CA VAL A 177 13.43 15.69 -0.85
C VAL A 177 13.81 14.27 -0.45
N ASP A 178 15.06 14.05 -0.08
CA ASP A 178 15.55 12.79 0.51
C ASP A 178 15.13 12.73 1.99
N LEU A 179 14.17 11.87 2.31
CA LEU A 179 13.61 11.76 3.65
C LEU A 179 14.56 11.01 4.59
N VAL A 180 15.35 10.07 4.08
CA VAL A 180 16.33 9.31 4.87
C VAL A 180 17.48 10.21 5.29
N GLU A 181 18.00 11.04 4.37
CA GLU A 181 19.00 12.05 4.67
C GLU A 181 18.49 13.03 5.73
N LEU A 182 17.27 13.55 5.56
CA LEU A 182 16.67 14.46 6.54
C LEU A 182 16.55 13.82 7.94
N GLN A 183 16.16 12.55 8.03
CA GLN A 183 16.13 11.85 9.33
C GLN A 183 17.50 11.83 10.00
N ILE A 184 18.56 11.55 9.23
CA ILE A 184 19.93 11.51 9.77
C ILE A 184 20.37 12.90 10.23
N ARG A 185 20.06 13.96 9.47
CA ARG A 185 20.38 15.35 9.84
C ARG A 185 19.65 15.78 11.12
N ILE A 186 18.38 15.45 11.24
CA ILE A 186 17.58 15.72 12.45
C ILE A 186 18.12 14.96 13.66
N ALA A 187 18.49 13.69 13.48
CA ALA A 187 19.10 12.89 14.53
C ALA A 187 20.46 13.47 15.00
N ARG A 188 21.14 14.25 14.16
CA ARG A 188 22.35 15.02 14.50
C ARG A 188 22.06 16.37 15.16
N GLY A 189 20.80 16.71 15.39
CA GLY A 189 20.38 17.98 15.98
C GLY A 189 20.35 19.15 15.00
N GLU A 190 20.44 18.91 13.69
CA GLU A 190 20.30 19.96 12.69
C GLU A 190 18.84 20.44 12.60
N GLU A 191 18.67 21.71 12.22
CA GLU A 191 17.37 22.28 11.87
C GLU A 191 16.93 21.82 10.48
N LEU A 192 15.62 21.70 10.27
CA LEU A 192 15.05 21.45 8.94
C LEU A 192 15.53 22.54 7.96
N PRO A 193 16.19 22.16 6.85
CA PRO A 193 16.78 23.12 5.91
C PRO A 193 15.75 23.80 5.00
N ILE A 194 14.48 23.44 5.13
CA ILE A 194 13.37 23.82 4.26
C ILE A 194 12.17 24.24 5.10
N LYS A 195 11.27 25.04 4.52
CA LYS A 195 9.99 25.44 5.10
C LYS A 195 8.84 24.79 4.35
N GLN A 196 7.65 24.79 4.96
CA GLN A 196 6.43 24.27 4.32
C GLN A 196 6.14 24.96 2.97
N SER A 197 6.46 26.25 2.86
CA SER A 197 6.27 27.05 1.64
C SER A 197 7.23 26.71 0.50
N ASP A 198 8.34 26.01 0.80
CA ASP A 198 9.34 25.63 -0.20
C ASP A 198 8.97 24.30 -0.88
N LEU A 199 8.00 23.57 -0.32
CA LEU A 199 7.52 22.29 -0.84
C LEU A 199 6.45 22.51 -1.91
N SER A 200 6.60 21.81 -3.02
CA SER A 200 5.61 21.73 -4.09
C SER A 200 5.48 20.29 -4.59
N ILE A 201 4.32 19.95 -5.15
CA ILE A 201 4.11 18.67 -5.81
C ILE A 201 4.54 18.79 -7.26
N CYS A 202 5.52 17.99 -7.66
CA CYS A 202 5.98 17.86 -9.04
C CYS A 202 5.66 16.45 -9.53
N GLY A 203 4.89 16.34 -10.63
CA GLY A 203 4.58 15.06 -11.25
C GLY A 203 3.73 14.13 -10.38
N HIS A 204 3.86 12.83 -10.66
CA HIS A 204 3.16 11.75 -9.97
C HIS A 204 4.06 10.54 -9.84
N ALA A 205 4.01 9.86 -8.70
CA ALA A 205 4.79 8.67 -8.42
C ALA A 205 3.91 7.50 -7.98
N LEU A 206 4.32 6.30 -8.34
CA LEU A 206 3.66 5.03 -8.04
C LEU A 206 4.68 4.04 -7.51
N GLU A 207 4.35 3.31 -6.45
CA GLU A 207 5.12 2.19 -5.95
C GLU A 207 4.32 0.89 -6.08
N LEU A 208 5.00 -0.16 -6.52
CA LEU A 208 4.54 -1.55 -6.49
C LEU A 208 5.50 -2.35 -5.61
N ARG A 209 4.96 -3.01 -4.60
CA ARG A 209 5.74 -3.98 -3.81
C ARG A 209 5.87 -5.30 -4.58
N VAL A 210 7.10 -5.65 -4.94
CA VAL A 210 7.41 -6.89 -5.67
C VAL A 210 7.77 -7.97 -4.67
N TYR A 211 6.81 -8.85 -4.37
CA TYR A 211 6.99 -10.00 -3.49
C TYR A 211 7.23 -11.26 -4.29
N ALA A 212 7.99 -12.20 -3.71
CA ALA A 212 8.04 -13.59 -4.13
C ALA A 212 6.78 -14.32 -3.62
N GLU A 213 5.65 -14.06 -4.26
CA GLU A 213 4.35 -14.69 -4.00
C GLU A 213 3.72 -15.11 -5.33
N ASP A 214 2.85 -16.12 -5.31
CA ASP A 214 2.11 -16.58 -6.50
C ASP A 214 0.67 -16.01 -6.54
N PRO A 215 0.39 -14.98 -7.35
CA PRO A 215 -0.95 -14.37 -7.41
C PRO A 215 -2.03 -15.33 -7.91
N LEU A 216 -1.66 -16.40 -8.62
CA LEU A 216 -2.59 -17.42 -9.12
C LEU A 216 -3.00 -18.44 -8.06
N ASN A 217 -2.27 -18.49 -6.95
CA ASN A 217 -2.42 -19.46 -5.88
C ASN A 217 -2.56 -18.75 -4.52
N ASP A 218 -3.54 -17.85 -4.42
CA ASP A 218 -3.86 -17.06 -3.21
C ASP A 218 -2.66 -16.29 -2.62
N PHE A 219 -1.70 -15.91 -3.48
CA PHE A 219 -0.47 -15.21 -3.12
C PHE A 219 0.30 -15.96 -2.02
N LEU A 220 0.39 -17.28 -2.15
CA LEU A 220 1.26 -18.07 -1.30
C LEU A 220 2.73 -17.67 -1.54
N PRO A 221 3.57 -17.60 -0.49
CA PRO A 221 4.99 -17.35 -0.64
C PRO A 221 5.64 -18.33 -1.61
N SER A 222 6.35 -17.80 -2.60
CA SER A 222 7.10 -18.55 -3.59
C SER A 222 8.57 -18.54 -3.20
N VAL A 223 8.93 -19.49 -2.33
CA VAL A 223 10.34 -19.67 -1.92
C VAL A 223 11.10 -20.48 -2.97
N GLY A 224 12.38 -20.15 -3.14
CA GLY A 224 13.21 -20.81 -4.15
C GLY A 224 14.48 -20.04 -4.45
N HIS A 225 15.17 -20.50 -5.49
CA HIS A 225 16.39 -19.90 -6.00
C HIS A 225 16.06 -18.85 -7.07
N LEU A 226 16.70 -17.68 -7.03
CA LEU A 226 16.56 -16.66 -8.05
C LEU A 226 17.46 -16.98 -9.26
N ASP A 227 17.00 -17.85 -10.15
CA ASP A 227 17.75 -18.26 -11.35
C ASP A 227 18.11 -17.08 -12.26
N VAL A 228 17.18 -16.12 -12.39
CA VAL A 228 17.39 -14.86 -13.12
C VAL A 228 16.75 -13.75 -12.33
N TYR A 229 17.49 -12.65 -12.14
CA TYR A 229 16.99 -11.46 -11.45
C TYR A 229 17.52 -10.20 -12.14
N LYS A 230 16.78 -9.73 -13.14
CA LYS A 230 17.12 -8.54 -13.92
C LYS A 230 16.10 -7.43 -13.67
N LEU A 231 16.59 -6.39 -13.01
CA LEU A 231 15.81 -5.21 -12.67
C LEU A 231 15.56 -4.34 -13.92
N PRO A 232 14.38 -3.69 -14.01
CA PRO A 232 14.14 -2.70 -15.05
C PRO A 232 14.99 -1.46 -14.81
N VAL A 233 15.46 -0.85 -15.89
CA VAL A 233 16.22 0.40 -15.87
C VAL A 233 15.62 1.37 -16.88
N GLY A 234 15.56 2.65 -16.53
CA GLY A 234 15.03 3.67 -17.42
C GLY A 234 14.81 5.01 -16.71
N GLN A 235 14.50 6.04 -17.49
CA GLN A 235 14.12 7.33 -16.93
C GLN A 235 12.81 7.20 -16.16
N GLY A 236 12.76 7.78 -14.97
CA GLY A 236 11.57 7.71 -14.11
C GLY A 236 11.33 6.35 -13.48
N ILE A 237 12.30 5.42 -13.52
CA ILE A 237 12.24 4.12 -12.83
C ILE A 237 13.26 4.13 -11.70
N ARG A 238 12.80 3.82 -10.48
CA ARG A 238 13.63 3.58 -9.29
C ARG A 238 13.31 2.19 -8.76
N VAL A 239 14.35 1.45 -8.39
CA VAL A 239 14.20 0.14 -7.75
C VAL A 239 15.04 0.13 -6.49
N ASP A 240 14.39 -0.09 -5.36
CA ASP A 240 15.04 -0.33 -4.07
C ASP A 240 14.91 -1.85 -3.80
N ASN A 241 16.00 -2.62 -3.89
CA ASN A 241 15.98 -4.08 -3.71
C ASN A 241 16.96 -4.57 -2.63
N GLY A 242 16.75 -5.80 -2.17
CA GLY A 242 17.62 -6.49 -1.20
C GLY A 242 18.28 -7.77 -1.71
N PHE A 243 18.04 -8.16 -2.97
CA PHE A 243 18.50 -9.44 -3.54
C PHE A 243 19.41 -9.27 -4.76
N GLU A 244 20.17 -10.32 -5.07
CA GLU A 244 20.99 -10.48 -6.28
C GLU A 244 20.61 -11.80 -7.00
N GLU A 245 20.91 -11.87 -8.30
CA GLU A 245 20.74 -13.09 -9.08
C GLU A 245 21.56 -14.24 -8.47
N GLY A 246 20.97 -15.42 -8.34
CA GLY A 246 21.56 -16.59 -7.70
C GLY A 246 21.40 -16.65 -6.18
N MET A 247 20.67 -15.73 -5.55
CA MET A 247 20.31 -15.83 -4.13
C MET A 247 19.09 -16.73 -3.90
N ASP A 248 19.03 -17.35 -2.72
CA ASP A 248 17.84 -18.05 -2.25
C ASP A 248 16.90 -17.11 -1.50
N ILE A 249 15.60 -17.28 -1.70
CA ILE A 249 14.55 -16.58 -0.96
C ILE A 249 14.19 -17.40 0.28
N PRO A 250 14.53 -16.92 1.50
CA PRO A 250 14.30 -17.67 2.72
C PRO A 250 12.83 -17.65 3.15
N ILE A 251 12.40 -18.71 3.85
CA ILE A 251 11.06 -18.79 4.48
C ILE A 251 10.92 -17.93 5.75
N TYR A 252 12.04 -17.42 6.28
CA TYR A 252 12.10 -16.84 7.63
C TYR A 252 11.71 -15.36 7.69
N TYR A 253 11.70 -14.68 6.56
CA TYR A 253 11.48 -13.24 6.47
C TYR A 253 10.31 -12.93 5.54
N ASP A 254 9.95 -11.65 5.52
CA ASP A 254 9.04 -11.13 4.51
C ASP A 254 9.60 -11.40 3.09
N PRO A 255 8.79 -11.95 2.16
CA PRO A 255 9.26 -12.36 0.83
C PRO A 255 9.37 -11.18 -0.17
N MET A 256 9.42 -9.92 0.28
CA MET A 256 9.59 -8.76 -0.59
C MET A 256 10.99 -8.75 -1.23
N LEU A 257 11.02 -8.83 -2.56
CA LEU A 257 12.25 -8.78 -3.36
C LEU A 257 12.74 -7.34 -3.54
N SER A 258 11.81 -6.45 -3.88
CA SER A 258 12.10 -5.06 -4.17
C SER A 258 10.85 -4.19 -4.10
N LYS A 259 11.06 -2.89 -4.01
CA LYS A 259 10.07 -1.86 -4.32
C LYS A 259 10.34 -1.38 -5.75
N LEU A 260 9.35 -1.47 -6.63
CA LEU A 260 9.42 -0.88 -7.96
C LEU A 260 8.68 0.45 -7.93
N ILE A 261 9.39 1.54 -8.14
CA ILE A 261 8.82 2.88 -8.10
C ILE A 261 8.96 3.54 -9.47
N THR A 262 7.91 4.21 -9.91
CA THR A 262 7.92 4.96 -11.16
C THR A 262 7.42 6.38 -10.97
N TYR A 263 7.90 7.27 -11.82
CA TYR A 263 7.58 8.68 -11.83
C TYR A 263 7.25 9.14 -13.25
N GLY A 264 6.29 10.06 -13.36
CA GLY A 264 5.95 10.72 -14.61
C GLY A 264 5.47 12.16 -14.37
N LYS A 265 5.36 12.94 -15.45
CA LYS A 265 4.82 14.31 -15.36
C LYS A 265 3.38 14.37 -14.84
N ASP A 266 2.64 13.28 -15.01
CA ASP A 266 1.28 13.09 -14.55
C ASP A 266 1.05 11.60 -14.24
N ARG A 267 -0.09 11.30 -13.63
CA ARG A 267 -0.48 9.95 -13.20
C ARG A 267 -0.49 8.94 -14.34
N ASN A 268 -0.93 9.34 -15.54
CA ASN A 268 -1.01 8.42 -16.68
C ASN A 268 0.39 8.05 -17.20
N GLU A 269 1.30 9.03 -17.23
CA GLU A 269 2.69 8.78 -17.59
C GLU A 269 3.37 7.86 -16.57
N ALA A 270 3.17 8.09 -15.27
CA ALA A 270 3.69 7.20 -14.23
C ALA A 270 3.15 5.76 -14.38
N ILE A 271 1.84 5.60 -14.65
CA ILE A 271 1.22 4.29 -14.91
C ILE A 271 1.86 3.61 -16.12
N GLN A 272 2.09 4.34 -17.22
CA GLN A 272 2.68 3.77 -18.43
C GLN A 272 4.13 3.33 -18.17
N THR A 273 4.93 4.17 -17.51
CA THR A 273 6.30 3.83 -17.08
C THR A 273 6.30 2.60 -16.20
N MET A 274 5.33 2.44 -15.29
CA MET A 274 5.18 1.25 -14.46
C MET A 274 4.91 -0.02 -15.29
N LEU A 275 4.00 0.04 -16.26
CA LEU A 275 3.70 -1.09 -17.14
C LEU A 275 4.94 -1.52 -17.94
N ASP A 276 5.67 -0.54 -18.50
CA ASP A 276 6.90 -0.79 -19.25
C ASP A 276 8.00 -1.35 -18.33
N ALA A 277 8.12 -0.84 -17.09
CA ALA A 277 9.06 -1.36 -16.10
C ALA A 277 8.73 -2.81 -15.72
N ILE A 278 7.45 -3.15 -15.54
CA ILE A 278 7.02 -4.53 -15.27
C ILE A 278 7.36 -5.45 -16.44
N ASP A 279 7.17 -5.01 -17.70
CA ASP A 279 7.51 -5.81 -18.89
C ASP A 279 9.02 -6.11 -19.01
N ASN A 280 9.86 -5.22 -18.48
CA ASN A 280 11.31 -5.36 -18.49
C ASN A 280 11.89 -5.96 -17.20
N TYR A 281 11.07 -6.26 -16.19
CA TYR A 281 11.49 -6.89 -14.95
C TYR A 281 11.47 -8.42 -15.11
N ILE A 282 12.65 -9.02 -15.27
CA ILE A 282 12.79 -10.46 -15.50
C ILE A 282 13.18 -11.16 -14.20
N VAL A 283 12.25 -11.93 -13.64
CA VAL A 283 12.48 -12.82 -12.51
C VAL A 283 12.20 -14.27 -12.94
N LYS A 284 13.14 -15.18 -12.66
CA LYS A 284 12.96 -16.63 -12.88
C LYS A 284 13.39 -17.41 -11.64
N GLY A 285 12.81 -18.60 -11.50
CA GLY A 285 13.01 -19.50 -10.36
C GLY A 285 11.94 -19.38 -9.28
N VAL A 286 11.28 -18.21 -9.18
CA VAL A 286 10.12 -17.98 -8.30
C VAL A 286 8.98 -17.24 -8.99
N GLN A 287 7.78 -17.33 -8.43
CA GLN A 287 6.63 -16.49 -8.81
C GLN A 287 6.72 -15.13 -8.13
N THR A 288 6.11 -14.10 -8.74
CA THR A 288 6.12 -12.74 -8.19
C THR A 288 4.76 -12.05 -8.30
N THR A 289 4.61 -10.94 -7.59
CA THR A 289 3.43 -10.05 -7.68
C THR A 289 3.39 -9.16 -8.93
N LEU A 290 4.38 -9.24 -9.83
CA LEU A 290 4.42 -8.45 -11.06
C LEU A 290 3.16 -8.57 -11.95
N PRO A 291 2.61 -9.78 -12.20
CA PRO A 291 1.38 -9.93 -12.98
C PRO A 291 0.16 -9.28 -12.30
N PHE A 292 0.11 -9.33 -10.96
CA PHE A 292 -0.93 -8.63 -10.19
C PHE A 292 -0.79 -7.11 -10.31
N GLY A 293 0.43 -6.58 -10.21
CA GLY A 293 0.70 -5.16 -10.45
C GLY A 293 0.20 -4.73 -11.84
N ARG A 294 0.56 -5.47 -12.89
CA ARG A 294 0.07 -5.23 -14.26
C ARG A 294 -1.45 -5.20 -14.35
N PHE A 295 -2.13 -6.10 -13.64
CA PHE A 295 -3.59 -6.09 -13.55
C PHE A 295 -4.11 -4.79 -12.93
N VAL A 296 -3.58 -4.38 -11.77
CA VAL A 296 -3.99 -3.14 -11.08
C VAL A 296 -3.85 -1.92 -12.00
N PHE A 297 -2.68 -1.74 -12.61
CA PHE A 297 -2.36 -0.57 -13.42
C PHE A 297 -3.16 -0.49 -14.74
N ASN A 298 -3.64 -1.62 -15.26
CA ASN A 298 -4.54 -1.66 -16.42
C ASN A 298 -6.02 -1.51 -16.07
N HIS A 299 -6.42 -1.76 -14.81
CA HIS A 299 -7.81 -1.79 -14.42
C HIS A 299 -8.46 -0.40 -14.43
N GLU A 300 -9.66 -0.28 -15.00
CA GLU A 300 -10.38 0.99 -15.15
C GLU A 300 -10.61 1.72 -13.82
N ALA A 301 -11.01 1.00 -12.76
CA ALA A 301 -11.20 1.58 -11.44
C ALA A 301 -9.92 2.26 -10.91
N PHE A 302 -8.75 1.66 -11.11
CA PHE A 302 -7.48 2.30 -10.73
C PHE A 302 -7.18 3.49 -11.63
N ARG A 303 -7.27 3.35 -12.95
CA ARG A 303 -6.93 4.42 -13.92
C ARG A 303 -7.83 5.65 -13.80
N SER A 304 -9.12 5.45 -13.56
CA SER A 304 -10.09 6.53 -13.31
C SER A 304 -9.92 7.19 -11.94
N GLY A 305 -9.18 6.56 -11.03
CA GLY A 305 -9.10 6.99 -9.64
C GLY A 305 -10.30 6.57 -8.80
N ASN A 306 -11.28 5.82 -9.32
CA ASN A 306 -12.47 5.38 -8.59
C ASN A 306 -12.29 4.00 -7.93
N PHE A 307 -11.59 3.96 -6.80
CA PHE A 307 -11.34 2.75 -6.02
C PHE A 307 -11.28 3.03 -4.52
N ASP A 308 -11.37 1.98 -3.71
CA ASP A 308 -11.26 2.04 -2.26
C ASP A 308 -10.47 0.83 -1.72
N THR A 309 -10.37 0.68 -0.41
CA THR A 309 -9.68 -0.44 0.28
C THR A 309 -10.15 -1.85 -0.10
N HIS A 310 -11.31 -1.98 -0.74
CA HIS A 310 -11.86 -3.23 -1.26
C HIS A 310 -11.50 -3.48 -2.73
N PHE A 311 -10.63 -2.71 -3.37
CA PHE A 311 -10.25 -2.88 -4.78
C PHE A 311 -9.95 -4.34 -5.13
N VAL A 312 -9.05 -5.00 -4.37
CA VAL A 312 -8.66 -6.39 -4.64
C VAL A 312 -9.85 -7.33 -4.48
N LYS A 313 -10.66 -7.15 -3.43
CA LYS A 313 -11.85 -7.95 -3.18
C LYS A 313 -12.91 -7.81 -4.28
N ASN A 314 -13.05 -6.62 -4.85
CA ASN A 314 -14.11 -6.30 -5.80
C ASN A 314 -13.74 -6.64 -7.25
N TYR A 315 -12.45 -6.53 -7.60
CA TYR A 315 -12.01 -6.58 -9.00
C TYR A 315 -11.06 -7.73 -9.33
N TYR A 316 -10.36 -8.30 -8.34
CA TYR A 316 -9.35 -9.31 -8.60
C TYR A 316 -9.88 -10.73 -8.37
N ALA A 317 -9.64 -11.59 -9.37
CA ALA A 317 -9.82 -13.03 -9.27
C ALA A 317 -8.64 -13.73 -9.97
N PRO A 318 -8.00 -14.76 -9.37
CA PRO A 318 -6.87 -15.46 -9.97
C PRO A 318 -7.12 -15.97 -11.39
N GLU A 319 -8.37 -16.33 -11.71
CA GLU A 319 -8.81 -16.82 -13.01
C GLU A 319 -8.56 -15.78 -14.12
N MET A 320 -8.67 -14.49 -13.81
CA MET A 320 -8.46 -13.40 -14.77
C MET A 320 -7.03 -13.39 -15.31
N LEU A 321 -6.04 -13.68 -14.45
CA LEU A 321 -4.63 -13.77 -14.87
C LEU A 321 -4.36 -15.05 -15.69
N LYS A 322 -5.05 -16.16 -15.36
CA LYS A 322 -4.95 -17.41 -16.15
C LYS A 322 -5.47 -17.21 -17.57
N GLU A 323 -6.65 -16.60 -17.72
CA GLU A 323 -7.24 -16.33 -19.03
C GLU A 323 -6.35 -15.44 -19.90
N ALA A 324 -5.75 -14.40 -19.31
CA ALA A 324 -4.79 -13.54 -20.01
C ALA A 324 -3.56 -14.33 -20.47
N THR A 325 -2.99 -15.13 -19.58
CA THR A 325 -1.80 -15.97 -19.86
C THR A 325 -2.09 -17.02 -20.94
N GLU A 326 -3.25 -17.68 -20.89
CA GLU A 326 -3.68 -18.65 -21.89
C GLU A 326 -3.87 -18.01 -23.27
N LYS A 327 -4.46 -16.81 -23.31
CA LYS A 327 -4.63 -16.05 -24.55
C LYS A 327 -3.28 -15.68 -25.17
N GLU A 328 -2.34 -15.20 -24.37
CA GLU A 328 -0.98 -14.89 -24.81
C GLU A 328 -0.23 -16.14 -25.28
N ALA A 329 -0.31 -17.24 -24.54
CA ALA A 329 0.29 -18.52 -24.91
C ALA A 329 -0.27 -19.04 -26.24
N ASN A 330 -1.58 -18.92 -26.47
CA ASN A 330 -2.22 -19.27 -27.73
C ASN A 330 -1.71 -18.41 -28.89
N ILE A 331 -1.58 -17.08 -28.71
CA ILE A 331 -1.04 -16.18 -29.73
C ILE A 331 0.43 -16.54 -30.03
N ALA A 332 1.24 -16.76 -28.99
CA ALA A 332 2.64 -17.14 -29.12
C ALA A 332 2.79 -18.48 -29.87
N ALA A 333 1.96 -19.47 -29.55
CA ALA A 333 1.94 -20.77 -30.25
C ALA A 333 1.58 -20.61 -31.73
N LEU A 334 0.59 -19.78 -32.07
CA LEU A 334 0.21 -19.49 -33.46
C LEU A 334 1.34 -18.76 -34.22
N LEU A 335 2.03 -17.81 -33.59
CA LEU A 335 3.17 -17.12 -34.18
C LEU A 335 4.36 -18.06 -34.40
N ALA A 336 4.68 -18.90 -33.41
CA ALA A 336 5.73 -19.91 -33.51
C ALA A 336 5.44 -20.91 -34.63
N LEU A 337 4.18 -21.38 -34.75
CA LEU A 337 3.76 -22.26 -35.84
C LEU A 337 3.90 -21.58 -37.21
N LYS A 338 3.45 -20.32 -37.32
CA LYS A 338 3.59 -19.53 -38.56
C LYS A 338 5.05 -19.35 -38.96
N GLN A 339 5.92 -19.04 -38.00
CA GLN A 339 7.36 -18.91 -38.24
C GLN A 339 7.98 -20.25 -38.65
N TYR A 340 7.64 -21.35 -37.97
CA TYR A 340 8.09 -22.70 -38.32
C TYR A 340 7.70 -23.09 -39.75
N ILE A 341 6.45 -22.80 -40.17
CA ILE A 341 5.99 -23.06 -41.54
C ILE A 341 6.75 -22.20 -42.55
N LYS A 342 7.07 -20.93 -42.21
CA LYS A 342 7.87 -20.04 -43.06
C LYS A 342 9.30 -20.56 -43.18
N ASP A 343 9.91 -21.01 -42.10
CA ASP A 343 11.26 -21.55 -42.07
C ASP A 343 11.40 -22.86 -42.84
N LYS A 344 10.35 -23.69 -42.87
CA LYS A 344 10.30 -24.89 -43.74
C LYS A 344 10.40 -24.56 -45.23
N LYS A 345 10.02 -23.36 -45.65
CA LYS A 345 10.14 -22.92 -47.06
C LYS A 345 11.54 -22.41 -47.40
N LEU A 346 12.39 -22.16 -46.40
CA LEU A 346 13.78 -21.79 -46.61
C LEU A 346 14.60 -23.06 -46.79
N VAL A 347 15.22 -23.21 -47.97
CA VAL A 347 16.18 -24.29 -48.23
C VAL A 347 17.39 -24.06 -47.34
N ARG A 348 17.61 -24.94 -46.36
CA ARG A 348 18.82 -24.93 -45.54
C ARG A 348 19.88 -25.77 -46.26
N LEU A 349 20.95 -25.12 -46.73
CA LEU A 349 22.14 -25.84 -47.19
C LEU A 349 22.79 -26.52 -45.97
N PRO A 350 23.24 -27.77 -46.09
CA PRO A 350 23.97 -28.43 -45.01
C PRO A 350 25.22 -27.59 -44.67
N ILE A 351 25.43 -27.35 -43.38
CA ILE A 351 26.64 -26.70 -42.86
C ILE A 351 27.79 -27.66 -43.12
N GLN A 352 28.81 -27.22 -43.87
CA GLN A 352 30.02 -27.99 -44.18
C GLN A 352 30.91 -28.19 -42.96
#